data_AF-A0A5C3MCH3-F1
#
_entry.id   AF-A0A5C3MCH3-F1
#
_cell.length_a   1.000
_cell.length_b   1.000
_cell.length_c   1.000
_cell.angle_alpha   90.00
_cell.angle_beta   90.00
_cell.angle_gamma   90.00
#
_symmetry.space_group_name_H-M   'P 1'
#
loop_
_entity.id
_entity.type
_entity.pdbx_description
1 polymer ?
#
loop_
_entity_poly.entity_id
_entity_poly.type
_entity_poly.pdbx_seq_one_letter_code
_entity_poly.pdbx_strand_id
1 'polypeptide(L)'
;MLKRSATLSSDIDAEAHPTKWKIDVNAFPWTIHDKIDPPKLHPTLAKTRELLSNYMLDIKFAKTHLLNSACCPQFPDSKWTNILSGRAIDLDQVLSSGYTVSHDTHQTESFGSIKLIIGTTKPAKTVDTHRKWVIAWNQTIDTLLFTFPHRASELRKYTQHINQLFSSLPEQFHDRIINYDRAVCMCTAQCRDLMLTDFQSFTNLHLLWVQNASAANSHDNEGRSGTKTSGSSGGMAKQREACRRWNENKCRQGNCIYIHVCSKCCSSTHVASECNSQNLK
;
A
#
# COMPACT_ATOMS: atom_id res chain seq x y z
N MET A 1 81.77 -22.86 1.71
CA MET A 1 81.81 -21.80 0.69
C MET A 1 80.39 -21.29 0.45
N LEU A 2 80.19 -19.96 0.59
CA LEU A 2 79.14 -19.10 -0.02
C LEU A 2 77.66 -19.49 0.22
N LYS A 3 76.84 -18.85 1.07
CA LYS A 3 76.41 -17.43 1.24
C LYS A 3 75.59 -16.87 0.06
N ARG A 4 74.32 -16.53 0.36
CA ARG A 4 73.38 -15.51 -0.22
C ARG A 4 71.98 -16.11 -0.46
N SER A 5 70.84 -15.46 -0.21
CA SER A 5 70.44 -14.19 0.43
C SER A 5 68.90 -14.17 0.51
N ALA A 6 68.35 -13.41 1.48
CA ALA A 6 66.94 -13.00 1.62
C ALA A 6 66.39 -12.34 0.32
N THR A 7 65.08 -12.21 0.03
CA THR A 7 64.04 -11.41 0.74
C THR A 7 62.69 -11.50 -0.05
N LEU A 8 61.60 -10.96 0.54
CA LEU A 8 60.23 -10.65 0.02
C LEU A 8 59.18 -11.77 0.19
N SER A 9 57.95 -11.55 0.70
CA SER A 9 57.21 -10.31 0.97
C SER A 9 55.98 -10.61 1.84
N SER A 10 55.71 -9.69 2.77
CA SER A 10 54.41 -9.28 3.32
C SER A 10 53.48 -10.35 3.92
N ASP A 11 53.52 -10.43 5.24
CA ASP A 11 52.36 -10.72 6.08
C ASP A 11 51.18 -9.85 5.63
N ILE A 12 50.14 -10.49 5.11
CA ILE A 12 48.86 -9.85 4.80
C ILE A 12 48.08 -9.87 6.11
N ASP A 13 48.01 -8.70 6.75
CA ASP A 13 47.14 -8.43 7.87
C ASP A 13 45.74 -8.97 7.58
N ALA A 14 45.31 -9.93 8.40
CA ALA A 14 43.95 -10.43 8.43
C ALA A 14 43.05 -9.27 8.87
N GLU A 15 42.41 -8.63 7.89
CA GLU A 15 41.41 -7.59 8.09
C GLU A 15 40.25 -8.18 8.91
N ALA A 16 40.26 -7.87 10.21
CA ALA A 16 39.21 -8.24 11.14
C ALA A 16 37.91 -7.56 10.70
N HIS A 17 37.03 -8.33 10.06
CA HIS A 17 35.68 -7.89 9.76
C HIS A 17 35.01 -7.38 11.04
N PRO A 18 34.49 -6.14 11.06
CA PRO A 18 33.86 -5.59 12.25
C PRO A 18 32.71 -6.48 12.70
N THR A 19 32.83 -6.99 13.93
CA THR A 19 31.78 -7.70 14.66
C THR A 19 30.52 -6.85 14.59
N LYS A 20 29.45 -7.37 13.97
CA LYS A 20 28.15 -6.70 13.84
C LYS A 20 27.79 -6.04 15.17
N TRP A 21 27.64 -4.72 15.20
CA TRP A 21 27.18 -4.01 16.39
C TRP A 21 25.83 -4.58 16.82
N LYS A 22 25.80 -5.16 18.02
CA LYS A 22 24.58 -5.72 18.61
C LYS A 22 23.75 -4.55 19.11
N ILE A 23 22.71 -4.21 18.35
CA ILE A 23 21.78 -3.14 18.73
C ILE A 23 21.09 -3.54 20.04
N ASP A 24 21.07 -2.64 21.02
CA ASP A 24 20.33 -2.86 22.26
C ASP A 24 18.84 -2.59 22.04
N VAL A 25 18.07 -3.67 21.91
CA VAL A 25 16.62 -3.64 21.69
C VAL A 25 15.88 -3.01 22.89
N ASN A 26 16.47 -3.04 24.09
CA ASN A 26 15.86 -2.45 25.29
C ASN A 26 15.99 -0.92 25.34
N ALA A 27 16.91 -0.34 24.59
CA ALA A 27 17.10 1.10 24.50
C ALA A 27 16.09 1.77 23.55
N PHE A 28 15.34 1.00 22.75
CA PHE A 28 14.35 1.57 21.86
C PHE A 28 13.19 2.22 22.63
N PRO A 29 12.77 3.44 22.26
CA PRO A 29 11.68 4.13 22.95
C PRO A 29 10.39 3.30 23.01
N TRP A 30 10.02 2.63 21.91
CA TRP A 30 8.80 1.79 21.88
C TRP A 30 8.90 0.56 22.79
N THR A 31 10.09 -0.04 22.94
CA THR A 31 10.29 -1.16 23.89
C THR A 31 10.16 -0.69 25.34
N ILE A 32 10.61 0.53 25.64
CA ILE A 32 10.46 1.13 26.97
C ILE A 32 8.98 1.43 27.25
N HIS A 33 8.27 2.02 26.28
CA HIS A 33 6.84 2.28 26.40
C HIS A 33 6.04 1.00 26.64
N ASP A 34 6.29 -0.06 25.87
CA ASP A 34 5.62 -1.36 26.03
C ASP A 34 5.86 -2.00 27.43
N LYS A 35 6.98 -1.67 28.10
CA LYS A 35 7.25 -2.13 29.47
C LYS A 35 6.51 -1.31 30.54
N ILE A 36 6.32 -0.02 30.30
CA ILE A 36 5.65 0.89 31.24
C ILE A 36 4.13 0.75 31.15
N ASP A 37 3.60 0.70 29.93
CA ASP A 37 2.17 0.54 29.65
C ASP A 37 1.97 -0.52 28.54
N PRO A 38 1.84 -1.80 28.92
CA PRO A 38 1.69 -2.88 27.96
C PRO A 38 0.42 -2.70 27.12
N PRO A 39 0.52 -2.76 25.78
CA PRO A 39 -0.66 -2.59 24.93
C PRO A 39 -1.67 -3.71 25.17
N LYS A 40 -2.93 -3.33 25.38
CA LYS A 40 -4.05 -4.27 25.53
C LYS A 40 -4.45 -4.82 24.16
N LEU A 41 -3.72 -5.84 23.72
CA LEU A 41 -3.94 -6.47 22.42
C LEU A 41 -4.94 -7.61 22.52
N HIS A 42 -5.78 -7.74 21.49
CA HIS A 42 -6.59 -8.94 21.32
C HIS A 42 -5.69 -10.19 21.17
N PRO A 43 -6.03 -11.35 21.75
CA PRO A 43 -5.19 -12.55 21.70
C PRO A 43 -4.79 -12.98 20.28
N THR A 44 -5.71 -12.83 19.31
CA THR A 44 -5.46 -13.10 17.89
C THR A 44 -4.33 -12.22 17.32
N LEU A 45 -4.27 -10.94 17.71
CA LEU A 45 -3.23 -10.02 17.27
C LEU A 45 -1.90 -10.32 17.93
N ALA A 46 -1.89 -10.64 19.23
CA ALA A 46 -0.70 -11.06 19.95
C ALA A 46 -0.05 -12.28 19.28
N LYS A 47 -0.83 -13.31 18.97
CA LYS A 47 -0.36 -14.51 18.26
C LYS A 47 0.10 -14.22 16.83
N THR A 48 -0.56 -13.30 16.12
CA THR A 48 -0.11 -12.88 14.79
C THR A 48 1.24 -12.16 14.85
N ARG A 49 1.44 -11.27 15.84
CA ARG A 49 2.72 -10.57 16.07
C ARG A 49 3.85 -11.53 16.41
N GLU A 50 3.59 -12.53 17.25
CA GLU A 50 4.56 -13.57 17.59
C GLU A 50 5.03 -14.33 16.34
N LEU A 51 4.10 -14.80 15.51
CA LEU A 51 4.42 -15.50 14.27
C LEU A 51 5.19 -14.61 13.28
N LEU A 52 4.78 -13.35 13.11
CA LEU A 52 5.48 -12.39 12.26
C LEU A 52 6.91 -12.14 12.76
N SER A 53 7.12 -11.96 14.06
CA SER A 53 8.46 -11.83 14.65
C SER A 53 9.33 -13.03 14.33
N ASN A 54 8.78 -14.24 14.41
CA ASN A 54 9.50 -15.47 14.07
C ASN A 54 9.84 -15.55 12.57
N TYR A 55 8.90 -15.24 11.68
CA TYR A 55 9.16 -15.23 10.23
C TYR A 55 10.19 -14.18 9.83
N MET A 56 10.20 -13.03 10.50
CA MET A 56 11.10 -11.91 10.22
C MET A 56 12.55 -12.16 10.64
N LEU A 57 12.83 -13.19 11.45
CA LEU A 57 14.21 -13.59 11.78
C LEU A 57 14.99 -13.98 10.52
N ASP A 58 14.36 -14.78 9.65
CA ASP A 58 14.86 -15.11 8.32
C ASP A 58 13.69 -15.37 7.37
N ILE A 59 13.26 -14.31 6.67
CA ILE A 59 12.14 -14.37 5.72
C ILE A 59 12.43 -15.35 4.58
N LYS A 60 13.70 -15.45 4.14
CA LYS A 60 14.06 -16.35 3.03
C LYS A 60 13.90 -17.79 3.46
N PHE A 61 14.42 -18.13 4.64
CA PHE A 61 14.25 -19.46 5.21
C PHE A 61 12.78 -19.80 5.47
N ALA A 62 12.04 -18.89 6.11
CA ALA A 62 10.62 -19.08 6.40
C ALA A 62 9.81 -19.34 5.12
N LYS A 63 10.09 -18.59 4.05
CA LYS A 63 9.46 -18.77 2.74
C LYS A 63 9.83 -20.09 2.08
N THR A 64 11.11 -20.47 2.06
CA THR A 64 11.55 -21.76 1.51
C THR A 64 10.90 -22.92 2.25
N HIS A 65 10.88 -22.87 3.58
CA HIS A 65 10.23 -23.88 4.40
C HIS A 65 8.73 -23.94 4.14
N LEU A 66 8.07 -22.79 4.00
CA LEU A 66 6.66 -22.68 3.67
C LEU A 66 6.32 -23.31 2.32
N LEU A 67 7.09 -22.99 1.27
CA LEU A 67 6.86 -23.48 -0.10
C LEU A 67 7.12 -24.98 -0.25
N ASN A 68 7.94 -25.57 0.63
CA ASN A 68 8.18 -27.01 0.68
C ASN A 68 7.08 -27.79 1.43
N SER A 69 6.08 -27.12 1.99
CA SER A 69 4.97 -27.79 2.68
C SER A 69 3.98 -28.40 1.70
N ALA A 70 3.56 -29.64 1.96
CA ALA A 70 2.68 -30.42 1.08
C ALA A 70 1.31 -29.79 0.82
N CYS A 71 0.83 -28.94 1.75
CA CYS A 71 -0.47 -28.28 1.65
C CYS A 71 -0.35 -26.78 1.33
N CYS A 72 0.81 -26.31 0.85
CA CYS A 72 1.01 -24.92 0.49
C CYS A 72 0.07 -24.52 -0.67
N PRO A 73 -0.80 -23.51 -0.49
CA PRO A 73 -1.67 -23.05 -1.57
C PRO A 73 -0.86 -22.37 -2.69
N GLN A 74 -1.38 -22.41 -3.91
CA GLN A 74 -0.80 -21.67 -5.03
C GLN A 74 -1.01 -20.16 -4.81
N PHE A 75 0.08 -19.40 -4.81
CA PHE A 75 0.03 -17.96 -4.56
C PHE A 75 1.26 -17.26 -5.16
N PRO A 76 1.16 -15.97 -5.58
CA PRO A 76 2.31 -15.28 -6.18
C PRO A 76 3.49 -15.17 -5.20
N ASP A 77 4.68 -15.42 -5.73
CA ASP A 77 5.93 -15.46 -4.96
C ASP A 77 6.21 -14.14 -4.21
N SER A 78 5.98 -13.01 -4.88
CA SER A 78 6.09 -11.67 -4.30
C SER A 78 5.12 -11.44 -3.13
N LYS A 79 3.94 -12.08 -3.16
CA LYS A 79 2.91 -11.96 -2.13
C LYS A 79 3.16 -12.84 -0.91
N TRP A 80 3.83 -13.99 -1.07
CA TRP A 80 4.33 -14.75 0.09
C TRP A 80 5.25 -13.90 0.97
N THR A 81 6.17 -13.16 0.36
CA THR A 81 7.06 -12.25 1.09
C THR A 81 6.27 -11.17 1.83
N ASN A 82 5.19 -10.64 1.24
CA ASN A 82 4.32 -9.67 1.90
C ASN A 82 3.64 -10.26 3.13
N ILE A 83 3.08 -11.47 3.03
CA ILE A 83 2.41 -12.15 4.15
C ILE A 83 3.38 -12.38 5.30
N LEU A 84 4.55 -12.95 5.02
CA LEU A 84 5.56 -13.25 6.05
C LEU A 84 6.13 -11.98 6.71
N SER A 85 6.09 -10.84 6.01
CA SER A 85 6.49 -9.53 6.56
C SER A 85 5.32 -8.77 7.21
N GLY A 86 4.10 -9.29 7.15
CA GLY A 86 2.88 -8.61 7.61
C GLY A 86 2.58 -7.33 6.84
N ARG A 87 2.83 -7.33 5.52
CA ARG A 87 2.44 -6.25 4.60
C ARG A 87 1.10 -6.56 3.95
N ALA A 88 0.40 -5.52 3.51
CA ALA A 88 -0.85 -5.66 2.79
C ALA A 88 -0.68 -6.46 1.49
N ILE A 89 -1.71 -7.23 1.16
CA ILE A 89 -1.78 -8.03 -0.05
C ILE A 89 -2.52 -7.20 -1.10
N ASP A 90 -1.96 -7.15 -2.31
CA ASP A 90 -2.61 -6.50 -3.44
C ASP A 90 -3.41 -7.54 -4.22
N LEU A 91 -4.73 -7.45 -4.14
CA LEU A 91 -5.65 -8.39 -4.79
C LEU A 91 -5.57 -8.33 -6.32
N ASP A 92 -5.14 -7.21 -6.92
CA ASP A 92 -4.96 -7.13 -8.37
C ASP A 92 -3.82 -8.04 -8.84
N GLN A 93 -2.72 -8.10 -8.08
CA GLN A 93 -1.60 -9.00 -8.36
C GLN A 93 -1.96 -10.46 -8.08
N VAL A 94 -2.73 -10.74 -7.02
CA VAL A 94 -3.23 -12.09 -6.73
C VAL A 94 -4.09 -12.56 -7.90
N LEU A 95 -5.08 -11.75 -8.31
CA LEU A 95 -5.95 -12.06 -9.44
C LEU A 95 -5.13 -12.28 -10.71
N SER A 96 -4.20 -11.36 -11.02
CA SER A 96 -3.38 -11.44 -12.23
C SER A 96 -2.55 -12.72 -12.30
N SER A 97 -2.02 -13.20 -11.18
CA SER A 97 -1.19 -14.40 -11.13
C SER A 97 -1.91 -15.67 -11.59
N GLY A 98 -3.23 -15.76 -11.40
CA GLY A 98 -4.03 -16.88 -11.85
C GLY A 98 -4.22 -16.92 -13.38
N TYR A 99 -3.95 -15.82 -14.08
CA TYR A 99 -4.09 -15.71 -15.55
C TYR A 99 -2.75 -15.65 -16.29
N THR A 100 -1.64 -15.54 -15.57
CA THR A 100 -0.30 -15.53 -16.18
C THR A 100 0.22 -16.95 -16.36
N VAL A 101 0.51 -17.33 -17.60
CA VAL A 101 1.18 -18.61 -17.93
C VAL A 101 2.70 -18.53 -17.71
N SER A 102 3.26 -17.33 -17.56
CA SER A 102 4.69 -17.11 -17.32
C SER A 102 5.01 -17.02 -15.82
N HIS A 103 6.15 -17.61 -15.43
CA HIS A 103 6.72 -17.48 -14.10
C HIS A 103 7.04 -16.02 -13.77
N ASP A 104 6.77 -15.59 -12.52
CA ASP A 104 7.05 -14.26 -12.00
C ASP A 104 8.57 -14.07 -11.81
N THR A 105 9.28 -13.73 -12.88
CA THR A 105 10.73 -13.53 -12.84
C THR A 105 11.05 -12.12 -12.37
N HIS A 106 10.95 -11.86 -11.07
CA HIS A 106 11.55 -10.68 -10.47
C HIS A 106 13.08 -10.81 -10.53
N GLN A 107 13.70 -10.29 -11.59
CA GLN A 107 15.15 -10.17 -11.64
C GLN A 107 15.58 -8.86 -11.00
N THR A 108 16.35 -9.00 -9.92
CA THR A 108 17.07 -7.87 -9.37
C THR A 108 18.53 -8.02 -9.70
N GLU A 109 19.01 -7.25 -10.67
CA GLU A 109 20.43 -7.17 -11.00
C GLU A 109 21.02 -5.95 -10.31
N SER A 110 22.11 -6.16 -9.56
CA SER A 110 22.88 -5.08 -8.95
C SER A 110 24.09 -4.75 -9.82
N PHE A 111 24.13 -3.53 -10.34
CA PHE A 111 25.31 -2.97 -11.01
C PHE A 111 25.95 -1.94 -10.07
N GLY A 112 26.96 -2.37 -9.31
CA GLY A 112 27.64 -1.52 -8.33
C GLY A 112 26.68 -1.03 -7.24
N SER A 113 26.50 0.29 -7.13
CA SER A 113 25.60 0.95 -6.16
C SER A 113 24.14 1.04 -6.62
N ILE A 114 23.82 0.65 -7.87
CA ILE A 114 22.48 0.78 -8.45
C ILE A 114 21.84 -0.61 -8.53
N LYS A 115 20.66 -0.74 -7.92
CA LYS A 115 19.86 -1.96 -7.93
C LYS A 115 18.74 -1.81 -8.97
N LEU A 116 18.86 -2.55 -10.06
CA LEU A 116 17.91 -2.54 -11.16
C LEU A 116 16.89 -3.66 -10.93
N ILE A 117 15.64 -3.27 -10.68
CA ILE A 117 14.53 -4.21 -10.47
C ILE A 117 13.72 -4.28 -11.77
N ILE A 118 13.94 -5.31 -12.57
CA ILE A 118 13.09 -5.64 -13.73
C ILE A 118 11.94 -6.51 -13.21
N GLY A 119 10.70 -6.05 -13.42
CA GLY A 119 9.50 -6.86 -13.11
C GLY A 119 8.32 -6.14 -12.45
N THR A 120 8.28 -4.81 -12.39
CA THR A 120 7.02 -4.12 -12.01
C THR A 120 6.10 -3.98 -13.23
N THR A 121 5.64 -5.11 -13.76
CA THR A 121 4.52 -5.07 -14.69
C THR A 121 3.27 -4.69 -13.90
N LYS A 122 2.51 -3.69 -14.39
CA LYS A 122 1.17 -3.43 -13.87
C LYS A 122 0.37 -4.75 -13.89
N PRO A 123 -0.46 -5.03 -12.87
CA PRO A 123 -1.28 -6.24 -12.86
C PRO A 123 -2.05 -6.36 -14.19
N ALA A 124 -1.97 -7.53 -14.82
CA ALA A 124 -2.64 -7.80 -16.09
C ALA A 124 -4.18 -7.75 -15.95
N LYS A 125 -4.68 -7.96 -14.74
CA LYS A 125 -6.09 -7.88 -14.36
C LYS A 125 -6.23 -7.05 -13.09
N THR A 126 -7.28 -6.24 -13.06
CA THR A 126 -7.70 -5.48 -11.89
C THR A 126 -9.00 -6.06 -11.33
N VAL A 127 -9.13 -6.00 -10.02
CA VAL A 127 -10.34 -6.29 -9.26
C VAL A 127 -11.23 -5.05 -9.37
N ASP A 128 -12.24 -5.13 -10.23
CA ASP A 128 -13.21 -4.06 -10.54
C ASP A 128 -14.67 -4.52 -10.33
N THR A 129 -14.86 -5.78 -9.94
CA THR A 129 -16.16 -6.43 -9.84
C THR A 129 -16.19 -7.33 -8.61
N HIS A 130 -17.38 -7.51 -8.02
CA HIS A 130 -17.59 -8.41 -6.88
C HIS A 130 -17.05 -9.82 -7.15
N ARG A 131 -17.32 -10.39 -8.34
CA ARG A 131 -16.83 -11.72 -8.71
C ARG A 131 -15.30 -11.82 -8.70
N LYS A 132 -14.61 -10.84 -9.30
CA LYS A 132 -13.14 -10.82 -9.30
C LYS A 132 -12.57 -10.64 -7.90
N TRP A 133 -13.24 -9.83 -7.07
CA TRP A 133 -12.88 -9.67 -5.66
C TRP A 133 -13.01 -11.00 -4.91
N VAL A 134 -14.13 -11.73 -5.05
CA VAL A 134 -14.33 -13.04 -4.41
C VAL A 134 -13.23 -14.04 -4.81
N ILE A 135 -12.86 -14.09 -6.09
CA ILE A 135 -11.80 -14.99 -6.57
C ILE A 135 -10.45 -14.66 -5.91
N ALA A 136 -10.02 -13.40 -5.97
CA ALA A 136 -8.74 -12.97 -5.41
C ALA A 136 -8.71 -13.05 -3.87
N TRP A 137 -9.83 -12.74 -3.23
CA TRP A 137 -9.98 -12.76 -1.78
C TRP A 137 -9.99 -14.18 -1.22
N ASN A 138 -10.66 -15.13 -1.87
CA ASN A 138 -10.63 -16.54 -1.44
C ASN A 138 -9.22 -17.13 -1.50
N GLN A 139 -8.48 -16.89 -2.59
CA GLN A 139 -7.07 -17.29 -2.68
C GLN A 139 -6.22 -16.65 -1.56
N THR A 140 -6.50 -15.38 -1.25
CA THR A 140 -5.84 -14.66 -0.15
C THR A 140 -6.18 -15.26 1.21
N ILE A 141 -7.44 -15.64 1.45
CA ILE A 141 -7.86 -16.30 2.70
C ILE A 141 -7.15 -17.64 2.86
N ASP A 142 -7.16 -18.50 1.85
CA ASP A 142 -6.54 -19.83 1.96
C ASP A 142 -5.06 -19.72 2.36
N THR A 143 -4.37 -18.75 1.76
CA THR A 143 -2.98 -18.41 2.03
C THR A 143 -2.78 -17.83 3.44
N LEU A 144 -3.66 -16.92 3.87
CA LEU A 144 -3.63 -16.33 5.20
C LEU A 144 -3.98 -17.35 6.29
N LEU A 145 -4.88 -18.29 6.05
CA LEU A 145 -5.23 -19.36 7.00
C LEU A 145 -4.13 -20.40 7.10
N PHE A 146 -3.45 -20.69 6.00
CA PHE A 146 -2.26 -21.54 6.02
C PHE A 146 -1.15 -20.93 6.89
N THR A 147 -0.97 -19.60 6.83
CA THR A 147 0.09 -18.90 7.59
C THR A 147 -0.34 -18.52 9.00
N PHE A 148 -1.61 -18.16 9.19
CA PHE A 148 -2.18 -17.67 10.45
C PHE A 148 -3.53 -18.37 10.76
N PRO A 149 -3.52 -19.66 11.11
CA PRO A 149 -4.76 -20.45 11.28
C PRO A 149 -5.73 -19.86 12.32
N HIS A 150 -5.22 -19.20 13.35
CA HIS A 150 -6.01 -18.58 14.42
C HIS A 150 -6.84 -17.37 13.96
N ARG A 151 -6.62 -16.84 12.74
CA ARG A 151 -7.39 -15.72 12.17
C ARG A 151 -8.68 -16.15 11.46
N ALA A 152 -9.02 -17.44 11.46
CA ALA A 152 -10.19 -17.97 10.76
C ALA A 152 -11.51 -17.23 11.04
N SER A 153 -11.82 -16.99 12.32
CA SER A 153 -13.06 -16.28 12.67
C SER A 153 -13.05 -14.82 12.22
N GLU A 154 -11.90 -14.14 12.26
CA GLU A 154 -11.76 -12.75 11.86
C GLU A 154 -11.98 -12.62 10.34
N LEU A 155 -11.25 -13.41 9.56
CA LEU A 155 -11.33 -13.42 8.10
C LEU A 155 -12.74 -13.75 7.62
N ARG A 156 -13.42 -14.73 8.25
CA ARG A 156 -14.81 -15.07 7.92
C ARG A 156 -15.75 -13.88 8.15
N LYS A 157 -15.67 -13.23 9.31
CA LYS A 157 -16.53 -12.08 9.66
C LYS A 157 -16.27 -10.89 8.73
N TYR A 158 -15.01 -10.60 8.43
CA TYR A 158 -14.66 -9.54 7.48
C TYR A 158 -15.15 -9.84 6.06
N THR A 159 -15.04 -11.09 5.61
CA THR A 159 -15.57 -11.53 4.32
C THR A 159 -17.08 -11.33 4.23
N GLN A 160 -17.80 -11.65 5.30
CA GLN A 160 -19.24 -11.42 5.37
C GLN A 160 -19.58 -9.92 5.29
N HIS A 161 -18.84 -9.07 6.01
CA HIS A 161 -19.00 -7.61 5.97
C HIS A 161 -18.84 -7.05 4.55
N ILE A 162 -17.75 -7.37 3.85
CA ILE A 162 -17.53 -6.87 2.49
C ILE A 162 -18.58 -7.42 1.50
N ASN A 163 -18.96 -8.70 1.60
CA ASN A 163 -20.03 -9.26 0.78
C ASN A 163 -21.39 -8.60 1.03
N GLN A 164 -21.69 -8.22 2.27
CA GLN A 164 -22.90 -7.47 2.60
C GLN A 164 -22.89 -6.08 1.95
N LEU A 165 -21.75 -5.39 1.91
CA LEU A 165 -21.62 -4.12 1.20
C LEU A 165 -21.91 -4.30 -0.30
N PHE A 166 -21.33 -5.33 -0.94
CA PHE A 166 -21.61 -5.65 -2.36
C PHE A 166 -23.08 -5.98 -2.60
N SER A 167 -23.73 -6.67 -1.65
CA SER A 167 -25.15 -7.02 -1.76
C SER A 167 -26.10 -5.84 -1.52
N SER A 168 -25.63 -4.82 -0.79
CA SER A 168 -26.47 -3.68 -0.36
C SER A 168 -26.37 -2.47 -1.28
N LEU A 169 -25.37 -2.41 -2.15
CA LEU A 169 -25.11 -1.27 -3.03
C LEU A 169 -25.18 -1.69 -4.50
N PRO A 170 -25.75 -0.84 -5.39
CA PRO A 170 -25.75 -1.10 -6.83
C PRO A 170 -24.35 -1.27 -7.42
N GLU A 171 -24.24 -2.02 -8.52
CA GLU A 171 -22.96 -2.35 -9.15
C GLU A 171 -22.09 -1.14 -9.51
N GLN A 172 -22.73 -0.01 -9.85
CA GLN A 172 -22.04 1.26 -10.13
C GLN A 172 -21.20 1.80 -8.97
N PHE A 173 -21.39 1.28 -7.74
CA PHE A 173 -20.63 1.64 -6.55
C PHE A 173 -19.64 0.55 -6.12
N HIS A 174 -19.49 -0.55 -6.86
CA HIS A 174 -18.57 -1.64 -6.51
C HIS A 174 -17.11 -1.20 -6.40
N ASP A 175 -16.65 -0.29 -7.26
CA ASP A 175 -15.29 0.28 -7.17
C ASP A 175 -15.02 0.94 -5.82
N ARG A 176 -16.03 1.52 -5.19
CA ARG A 176 -15.91 2.16 -3.87
C ARG A 176 -15.75 1.13 -2.76
N ILE A 177 -16.47 0.02 -2.85
CA ILE A 177 -16.36 -1.10 -1.90
C ILE A 177 -14.97 -1.71 -2.00
N ILE A 178 -14.45 -1.88 -3.21
CA ILE A 178 -13.08 -2.39 -3.46
C ILE A 178 -12.03 -1.43 -2.90
N ASN A 179 -12.20 -0.12 -3.08
CA ASN A 179 -11.29 0.87 -2.51
C ASN A 179 -11.37 0.94 -0.98
N TYR A 180 -12.55 0.78 -0.41
CA TYR A 180 -12.75 0.64 1.04
C TYR A 180 -12.00 -0.59 1.58
N ASP A 181 -12.20 -1.77 0.97
CA ASP A 181 -11.51 -3.00 1.34
C ASP A 181 -9.98 -2.85 1.27
N ARG A 182 -9.46 -2.28 0.17
CA ARG A 182 -8.03 -1.99 0.01
C ARG A 182 -7.51 -1.09 1.13
N ALA A 183 -8.25 -0.03 1.48
CA ALA A 183 -7.86 0.90 2.53
C ALA A 183 -7.85 0.24 3.92
N VAL A 184 -8.85 -0.60 4.23
CA VAL A 184 -8.92 -1.35 5.49
C VAL A 184 -7.78 -2.36 5.59
N CYS A 185 -7.50 -3.12 4.53
CA CYS A 185 -6.37 -4.06 4.48
C CYS A 185 -5.02 -3.36 4.63
N MET A 186 -4.85 -2.17 4.04
CA MET A 186 -3.64 -1.37 4.21
C MET A 186 -3.49 -0.87 5.65
N CYS A 187 -4.56 -0.35 6.24
CA CYS A 187 -4.55 0.16 7.61
C CYS A 187 -4.21 -0.96 8.61
N THR A 188 -4.86 -2.12 8.52
CA THR A 188 -4.58 -3.27 9.38
C THR A 188 -3.19 -3.87 9.20
N ALA A 189 -2.59 -3.77 8.01
CA ALA A 189 -1.21 -4.21 7.82
C ALA A 189 -0.18 -3.25 8.45
N GLN A 190 -0.48 -1.95 8.44
CA GLN A 190 0.38 -0.89 8.99
C GLN A 190 0.24 -0.76 10.51
N CYS A 191 -0.96 -1.00 11.05
CA CYS A 191 -1.28 -0.90 12.47
C CYS A 191 -1.35 -2.29 13.09
N ARG A 192 -0.43 -2.61 14.00
CA ARG A 192 -0.30 -3.96 14.60
C ARG A 192 -1.22 -4.21 15.81
N ASP A 193 -2.17 -3.31 16.01
CA ASP A 193 -3.17 -3.30 17.08
C ASP A 193 -4.62 -3.32 16.57
N LEU A 194 -4.84 -3.37 15.25
CA LEU A 194 -6.16 -3.41 14.63
C LEU A 194 -6.47 -4.77 13.99
N MET A 195 -7.66 -5.29 14.25
CA MET A 195 -8.24 -6.43 13.53
C MET A 195 -9.10 -5.93 12.35
N LEU A 196 -9.24 -6.76 11.31
CA LEU A 196 -10.16 -6.49 10.19
C LEU A 196 -11.62 -6.36 10.66
N THR A 197 -11.96 -6.95 11.80
CA THR A 197 -13.29 -6.89 12.40
C THR A 197 -13.53 -5.67 13.28
N ASP A 198 -12.54 -4.79 13.47
CA ASP A 198 -12.68 -3.56 14.24
C ASP A 198 -13.36 -2.48 13.38
N PHE A 199 -14.57 -2.78 12.90
CA PHE A 199 -15.27 -1.98 11.89
C PHE A 199 -15.43 -0.51 12.29
N GLN A 200 -15.60 -0.24 13.59
CA GLN A 200 -15.71 1.11 14.13
C GLN A 200 -14.45 1.94 13.92
N SER A 201 -13.28 1.31 13.99
CA SER A 201 -11.97 1.94 13.72
C SER A 201 -11.83 2.37 12.26
N PHE A 202 -12.66 1.85 11.35
CA PHE A 202 -12.67 2.17 9.92
C PHE A 202 -13.82 3.08 9.50
N THR A 203 -14.52 3.73 10.45
CA THR A 203 -15.66 4.61 10.15
C THR A 203 -15.30 5.74 9.19
N ASN A 204 -14.11 6.34 9.35
CA ASN A 204 -13.60 7.36 8.45
C ASN A 204 -13.41 6.85 7.01
N LEU A 205 -12.87 5.63 6.86
CA LEU A 205 -12.70 4.97 5.55
C LEU A 205 -14.05 4.62 4.94
N HIS A 206 -14.99 4.15 5.76
CA HIS A 206 -16.35 3.85 5.33
C HIS A 206 -17.07 5.12 4.85
N LEU A 207 -16.94 6.23 5.56
CA LEU A 207 -17.50 7.52 5.14
C LEU A 207 -16.90 7.98 3.80
N LEU A 208 -15.57 7.95 3.70
CA LEU A 208 -14.82 8.40 2.53
C LEU A 208 -15.22 7.64 1.26
N TRP A 209 -15.23 6.31 1.33
CA TRP A 209 -15.43 5.47 0.16
C TRP A 209 -16.90 5.09 -0.05
N VAL A 210 -17.61 4.70 1.00
CA VAL A 210 -18.94 4.09 0.91
C VAL A 210 -20.08 5.11 1.06
N GLN A 211 -20.09 5.93 2.12
CA GLN A 211 -21.25 6.81 2.42
C GLN A 211 -21.33 8.06 1.55
N ASN A 212 -20.21 8.60 1.08
CA ASN A 212 -20.19 9.72 0.13
C ASN A 212 -20.68 9.33 -1.30
N ALA A 213 -21.45 8.25 -1.43
CA ALA A 213 -22.09 7.78 -2.67
C ALA A 213 -23.15 8.74 -3.20
N SER A 214 -23.81 9.51 -2.32
CA SER A 214 -25.00 10.30 -2.68
C SER A 214 -24.76 11.79 -2.95
N ALA A 215 -23.59 12.34 -2.61
CA ALA A 215 -23.36 13.79 -2.72
C ALA A 215 -22.81 14.25 -4.09
N ALA A 216 -22.45 13.33 -4.99
CA ALA A 216 -21.86 13.66 -6.29
C ALA A 216 -22.72 13.23 -7.51
N ASN A 217 -23.85 12.58 -7.29
CA ASN A 217 -24.74 12.12 -8.36
C ASN A 217 -26.03 12.96 -8.41
N SER A 218 -25.84 14.27 -8.64
CA SER A 218 -26.89 15.15 -9.15
C SER A 218 -26.30 15.97 -10.28
N HIS A 219 -26.11 15.34 -11.44
CA HIS A 219 -26.43 15.99 -12.71
C HIS A 219 -26.51 14.95 -13.82
N ASP A 220 -27.61 15.07 -14.54
CA ASP A 220 -28.20 14.09 -15.41
C ASP A 220 -27.43 13.80 -16.70
N ASN A 221 -27.80 12.63 -17.18
CA ASN A 221 -27.63 12.07 -18.49
C ASN A 221 -28.26 12.97 -19.58
N GLU A 222 -27.45 13.65 -20.39
CA GLU A 222 -27.85 14.05 -21.74
C GLU A 222 -26.70 13.80 -22.72
N GLY A 223 -27.02 13.06 -23.78
CA GLY A 223 -26.06 12.29 -24.56
C GLY A 223 -25.13 13.09 -25.47
N ARG A 224 -24.09 12.40 -25.96
CA ARG A 224 -23.58 12.66 -27.31
C ARG A 224 -22.72 11.52 -27.82
N SER A 225 -23.19 10.98 -28.95
CA SER A 225 -22.40 10.26 -29.92
C SER A 225 -21.26 11.14 -30.46
N GLY A 226 -20.10 10.52 -30.70
CA GLY A 226 -19.11 11.00 -31.66
C GLY A 226 -17.92 11.79 -31.09
N THR A 227 -16.75 11.15 -31.07
CA THR A 227 -15.58 11.43 -31.94
C THR A 227 -14.27 11.25 -31.17
N LYS A 228 -13.39 10.46 -31.79
CA LYS A 228 -12.02 10.18 -31.37
C LYS A 228 -11.18 11.46 -31.33
N THR A 229 -10.36 11.64 -30.28
CA THR A 229 -9.00 12.17 -30.44
C THR A 229 -8.07 11.60 -29.38
N SER A 230 -6.90 11.23 -29.88
CA SER A 230 -5.70 10.73 -29.22
C SER A 230 -5.05 11.71 -28.24
N GLY A 231 -4.30 11.17 -27.28
CA GLY A 231 -3.01 11.77 -26.90
C GLY A 231 -2.77 12.08 -25.42
N SER A 232 -2.07 11.14 -24.77
CA SER A 232 -0.94 11.34 -23.86
C SER A 232 -1.06 11.98 -22.47
N SER A 233 -0.34 11.32 -21.56
CA SER A 233 0.40 11.82 -20.38
C SER A 233 -0.39 12.36 -19.17
N GLY A 234 -0.52 11.49 -18.15
CA GLY A 234 0.33 11.55 -16.96
C GLY A 234 0.20 12.74 -16.00
N GLY A 235 0.00 12.41 -14.72
CA GLY A 235 0.61 13.15 -13.62
C GLY A 235 -0.35 13.94 -12.73
N MET A 236 -0.53 13.41 -11.52
CA MET A 236 -0.83 14.10 -10.25
C MET A 236 -2.00 15.08 -10.19
N ALA A 237 -2.77 14.92 -9.12
CA ALA A 237 -3.62 15.95 -8.56
C ALA A 237 -2.83 17.26 -8.36
N LYS A 238 -2.81 18.13 -9.38
CA LYS A 238 -2.55 19.55 -9.18
C LYS A 238 -3.74 20.08 -8.39
N GLN A 239 -3.51 20.45 -7.14
CA GLN A 239 -4.28 21.52 -6.54
C GLN A 239 -4.47 22.60 -7.62
N ARG A 240 -5.72 22.94 -7.93
CA ARG A 240 -6.00 23.91 -8.99
C ARG A 240 -5.27 25.21 -8.65
N GLU A 241 -4.30 25.58 -9.48
CA GLU A 241 -3.49 26.78 -9.29
C GLU A 241 -4.38 28.04 -9.40
N ALA A 242 -4.07 29.07 -8.62
CA ALA A 242 -4.77 30.35 -8.69
C ALA A 242 -4.63 30.98 -10.09
N CYS A 243 -5.74 31.44 -10.65
CA CYS A 243 -5.78 32.04 -11.98
C CYS A 243 -5.02 33.37 -11.99
N ARG A 244 -3.87 33.42 -12.66
CA ARG A 244 -3.05 34.63 -12.78
C ARG A 244 -3.77 35.75 -13.53
N ARG A 245 -4.51 35.41 -14.61
CA ARG A 245 -5.30 36.38 -15.39
C ARG A 245 -6.46 36.98 -14.59
N TRP A 246 -7.05 36.21 -13.68
CA TRP A 246 -8.07 36.73 -12.77
C TRP A 246 -7.45 37.68 -11.76
N ASN A 247 -6.29 37.31 -11.19
CA ASN A 247 -5.51 38.18 -10.30
C ASN A 247 -5.01 39.48 -10.95
N GLU A 248 -5.10 39.60 -12.28
CA GLU A 248 -4.79 40.80 -13.07
C GLU A 248 -6.04 41.52 -13.64
N ASN A 249 -7.26 41.14 -13.23
CA ASN A 249 -8.53 41.66 -13.76
C ASN A 249 -8.72 41.47 -15.28
N LYS A 250 -8.10 40.45 -15.88
CA LYS A 250 -8.13 40.16 -17.34
C LYS A 250 -8.74 38.80 -17.69
N CYS A 251 -9.39 38.13 -16.74
CA CYS A 251 -10.00 36.82 -16.98
C CYS A 251 -11.43 36.94 -17.50
N ARG A 252 -11.77 36.19 -18.55
CA ARG A 252 -13.14 36.04 -19.05
C ARG A 252 -13.80 34.91 -18.26
N GLN A 253 -14.64 35.26 -17.30
CA GLN A 253 -15.05 34.38 -16.19
C GLN A 253 -15.77 33.09 -16.58
N GLY A 254 -16.28 32.97 -17.81
CA GLY A 254 -17.14 31.85 -18.23
C GLY A 254 -16.46 30.48 -18.42
N ASN A 255 -15.15 30.41 -18.72
CA ASN A 255 -14.47 29.14 -19.09
C ASN A 255 -13.06 29.01 -18.47
N CYS A 256 -12.83 29.52 -17.26
CA CYS A 256 -11.50 29.44 -16.65
C CYS A 256 -11.26 28.08 -15.98
N ILE A 257 -10.19 27.38 -16.39
CA ILE A 257 -9.75 26.11 -15.78
C ILE A 257 -9.04 26.28 -14.43
N TYR A 258 -8.61 27.50 -14.12
CA TYR A 258 -7.90 27.88 -12.90
C TYR A 258 -8.86 28.47 -11.87
N ILE A 259 -8.56 28.35 -10.58
CA ILE A 259 -9.45 28.88 -9.53
C ILE A 259 -9.30 30.39 -9.37
N HIS A 260 -10.42 31.09 -9.23
CA HIS A 260 -10.48 32.53 -9.01
C HIS A 260 -10.31 32.86 -7.53
N VAL A 261 -9.07 32.74 -7.06
CA VAL A 261 -8.66 33.09 -5.69
C VAL A 261 -7.42 33.97 -5.72
N CYS A 262 -7.30 34.85 -4.74
CA CYS A 262 -6.17 35.74 -4.55
C CYS A 262 -4.89 34.91 -4.43
N SER A 263 -3.87 35.19 -5.25
CA SER A 263 -2.61 34.45 -5.20
C SER A 263 -1.80 34.70 -3.92
N LYS A 264 -2.15 35.72 -3.13
CA LYS A 264 -1.44 36.10 -1.89
C LYS A 264 -2.10 35.52 -0.62
N CYS A 265 -3.43 35.52 -0.55
CA CYS A 265 -4.17 35.11 0.66
C CYS A 265 -5.25 34.03 0.40
N CYS A 266 -5.34 33.53 -0.84
CA CYS A 266 -6.30 32.49 -1.26
C CYS A 266 -7.79 32.86 -1.10
N SER A 267 -8.13 34.12 -0.84
CA SER A 267 -9.53 34.59 -0.80
C SER A 267 -10.15 34.68 -2.20
N SER A 268 -11.42 34.29 -2.36
CA SER A 268 -12.16 34.42 -3.62
C SER A 268 -12.83 35.79 -3.82
N THR A 269 -12.65 36.72 -2.88
CA THR A 269 -13.38 38.01 -2.88
C THR A 269 -12.69 39.16 -3.59
N HIS A 270 -11.38 39.03 -3.86
CA HIS A 270 -10.57 40.10 -4.42
C HIS A 270 -9.38 39.56 -5.19
N VAL A 271 -8.86 40.35 -6.12
CA VAL A 271 -7.66 40.02 -6.91
C VAL A 271 -6.37 40.40 -6.16
N ALA A 272 -5.23 39.84 -6.54
CA ALA A 272 -3.95 40.08 -5.86
C ALA A 272 -3.54 41.56 -5.73
N SER A 273 -3.99 42.45 -6.63
CA SER A 273 -3.75 43.90 -6.55
C SER A 273 -4.51 44.59 -5.42
N GLU A 274 -5.63 44.03 -4.99
CA GLU A 274 -6.51 44.55 -3.93
C GLU A 274 -6.27 43.84 -2.58
N CYS A 275 -5.29 42.94 -2.54
CA CYS A 275 -4.95 42.18 -1.36
C CYS A 275 -4.21 43.04 -0.33
N ASN A 276 -4.89 43.39 0.75
CA ASN A 276 -4.29 44.05 1.90
C ASN A 276 -3.70 43.00 2.84
N SER A 277 -2.37 42.86 2.89
CA SER A 277 -1.64 41.78 3.59
C SER A 277 -1.74 41.79 5.13
N GLN A 278 -2.70 42.53 5.72
CA GLN A 278 -2.91 42.62 7.16
C GLN A 278 -3.92 41.62 7.73
N ASN A 279 -4.58 40.80 6.90
CA ASN A 279 -5.41 39.69 7.38
C ASN A 279 -4.74 38.34 7.07
N LEU A 280 -3.69 38.03 7.83
CA LEU A 280 -3.15 36.68 7.97
C LEU A 280 -3.56 36.15 9.36
N LYS A 281 -4.71 35.48 9.40
CA LYS A 281 -5.04 34.40 10.35
C LYS A 281 -5.82 33.34 9.60
#